data_AF-A0A0S1SNH5-F1
#
_entry.id   AF-A0A0S1SNH5-F1
#
_cell.length_a   1.000
_cell.length_b   1.000
_cell.length_c   1.000
_cell.angle_alpha   90.00
_cell.angle_beta   90.00
_cell.angle_gamma   90.00
#
_symmetry.space_group_name_H-M   'P 1'
#
loop_
_entity.id
_entity.type
_entity.pdbx_description
1 polymer ?
#
loop_
_entity_poly.entity_id
_entity_poly.type
_entity_poly.pdbx_seq_one_letter_code
_entity_poly.pdbx_strand_id
1 'polypeptide(L)'
;MRTRLWLSAIALGCTVAMLQMAVPEGHALAQVYTGPGLQPGAESLGVQGIQGGSLRVTIANIVNKILTYVALIAVVMIIIAGLYLILSLGSDSAKETAKKIVIYTAIGLVLILLAKALVMFFIGLVS
;
A
#
# COMPACT_ATOMS: atom_id res chain seq x y z
N MET A 1 20.73 -16.69 16.24
CA MET A 1 20.34 -16.86 14.81
C MET A 1 18.88 -16.48 14.48
N ARG A 2 17.91 -16.45 15.42
CA ARG A 2 16.48 -16.15 15.14
C ARG A 2 16.13 -14.70 14.75
N THR A 3 17.01 -13.72 15.00
CA THR A 3 16.75 -12.29 14.72
C THR A 3 17.01 -11.88 13.27
N ARG A 4 17.71 -12.70 12.48
CA ARG A 4 18.01 -12.40 11.07
C ARG A 4 16.90 -12.81 10.09
N LEU A 5 16.01 -13.71 10.50
CA LEU A 5 14.88 -14.18 9.67
C LEU A 5 13.78 -13.12 9.48
N TRP A 6 13.64 -12.22 10.45
CA TRP A 6 12.64 -11.15 10.44
C TRP A 6 13.03 -10.01 9.50
N LEU A 7 14.32 -9.66 9.47
CA LEU A 7 14.89 -8.63 8.57
C LEU A 7 14.75 -9.04 7.09
N SER A 8 14.87 -10.33 6.78
CA SER A 8 14.66 -10.85 5.42
C SER A 8 13.19 -10.82 4.97
N ALA A 9 12.23 -11.00 5.88
CA ALA A 9 10.80 -10.97 5.54
C ALA A 9 10.32 -9.56 5.19
N ILE A 10 10.79 -8.54 5.92
CA ILE A 10 10.52 -7.13 5.62
C ILE A 10 11.15 -6.72 4.28
N ALA A 11 12.39 -7.18 4.03
CA ALA A 11 13.06 -6.92 2.76
C ALA A 11 12.36 -7.58 1.57
N LEU A 12 11.88 -8.84 1.71
CA LEU A 12 11.12 -9.54 0.67
C LEU A 12 9.77 -8.88 0.37
N GLY A 13 9.06 -8.39 1.39
CA GLY A 13 7.84 -7.61 1.19
C GLY A 13 8.10 -6.30 0.43
N CYS A 14 9.24 -5.66 0.70
CA CYS A 14 9.68 -4.46 -0.01
C CYS A 14 10.03 -4.76 -1.48
N THR A 15 10.67 -5.89 -1.78
CA THR A 15 10.97 -6.28 -3.17
C THR A 15 9.73 -6.64 -3.99
N VAL A 16 8.70 -7.23 -3.37
CA VAL A 16 7.42 -7.48 -4.04
C VAL A 16 6.69 -6.16 -4.33
N ALA A 17 6.72 -5.21 -3.39
CA ALA A 17 6.17 -3.88 -3.61
C ALA A 17 6.90 -3.11 -4.73
N MET A 18 8.24 -3.22 -4.81
CA MET A 18 9.03 -2.63 -5.90
C MET A 18 8.79 -3.34 -7.24
N LEU A 19 8.54 -4.65 -7.25
CA LEU A 19 8.16 -5.37 -8.47
C LEU A 19 6.80 -4.89 -9.01
N GLN A 20 5.85 -4.55 -8.13
CA GLN A 20 4.58 -3.93 -8.52
C GLN A 20 4.73 -2.50 -9.09
N MET A 21 5.88 -1.85 -8.91
CA MET A 21 6.18 -0.55 -9.55
C MET A 21 6.68 -0.71 -10.99
N ALA A 22 7.11 -1.92 -11.37
CA ALA A 22 7.50 -2.27 -12.73
C ALA A 22 6.36 -2.93 -13.53
N VAL A 23 5.24 -3.28 -12.88
CA VAL A 23 4.04 -3.76 -13.56
C VAL A 23 3.07 -2.59 -13.69
N PRO A 24 3.01 -1.92 -14.86
CA PRO A 24 1.89 -1.05 -15.13
C PRO A 24 0.63 -1.92 -15.05
N GLU A 25 -0.32 -1.58 -14.17
CA GLU A 25 -1.66 -2.16 -14.14
C GLU A 25 -2.51 -1.74 -15.37
N GLY A 26 -1.84 -1.35 -16.46
CA GLY A 26 -2.42 -1.19 -17.78
C GLY A 26 -2.72 -2.57 -18.33
N HIS A 27 -4.01 -2.85 -18.51
CA HIS A 27 -4.47 -4.00 -19.26
C HIS A 27 -3.85 -3.92 -20.67
N ALA A 28 -2.79 -4.69 -20.91
CA ALA A 28 -2.05 -4.68 -22.16
C ALA A 28 -2.83 -5.44 -23.22
N LEU A 29 -3.79 -4.75 -23.85
CA LEU A 29 -4.34 -5.16 -25.13
C LEU A 29 -3.34 -4.64 -26.18
N ALA A 30 -2.66 -5.57 -26.86
CA ALA A 30 -1.79 -5.24 -27.98
C ALA A 30 -2.65 -4.62 -29.09
N GLN A 31 -2.69 -3.29 -29.16
CA GLN A 31 -3.39 -2.57 -30.23
C GLN A 31 -2.38 -2.08 -31.26
N VAL A 32 -2.53 -2.56 -32.49
CA VAL A 32 -1.92 -1.98 -33.69
C VAL A 32 -2.41 -0.53 -33.82
N TYR A 33 -1.48 0.42 -33.83
CA TYR A 33 -1.79 1.85 -33.90
C TYR A 33 -2.35 2.23 -35.28
N THR A 34 -3.65 2.46 -35.34
CA THR A 34 -4.39 3.03 -36.48
C THR A 34 -5.42 4.05 -35.96
N GLY A 35 -4.96 5.11 -35.27
CA GLY A 35 -5.84 6.08 -34.58
C GLY A 35 -5.12 7.32 -33.99
N PRO A 36 -5.81 8.23 -33.29
CA PRO A 36 -5.58 9.69 -33.32
C PRO A 36 -4.46 10.22 -32.40
N GLY A 37 -3.26 10.43 -32.95
CA GLY A 37 -2.24 11.33 -32.39
C GLY A 37 -1.57 10.91 -31.07
N LEU A 38 -0.82 11.84 -30.47
CA LEU A 38 0.08 11.62 -29.32
C LEU A 38 -0.62 11.52 -27.95
N GLN A 39 -1.87 11.98 -27.84
CA GLN A 39 -2.61 12.03 -26.57
C GLN A 39 -2.94 10.63 -26.01
N PRO A 40 -3.49 9.69 -26.80
CA PRO A 40 -3.78 8.33 -26.33
C PRO A 40 -2.50 7.50 -26.09
N GLY A 41 -1.40 7.85 -26.77
CA GLY A 41 -0.09 7.21 -26.58
C GLY A 41 0.51 7.51 -25.20
N ALA A 42 0.38 8.76 -24.71
CA ALA A 42 0.81 9.14 -23.37
C ALA A 42 -0.01 8.45 -22.26
N GLU A 43 -1.31 8.27 -22.48
CA GLU A 43 -2.20 7.55 -21.57
C GLU A 43 -1.86 6.06 -21.47
N SER A 44 -1.45 5.43 -22.58
CA SER A 44 -1.02 4.02 -22.62
C SER A 44 0.31 3.74 -21.91
N LEU A 45 1.17 4.75 -21.77
CA LEU A 45 2.42 4.69 -21.01
C LEU A 45 2.24 5.09 -19.53
N GLY A 46 1.00 5.39 -19.11
CA GLY A 46 0.69 5.86 -17.76
C GLY A 46 1.24 7.26 -17.46
N VAL A 47 1.73 7.98 -18.47
CA VAL A 47 2.23 9.35 -18.32
C VAL A 47 1.05 10.30 -18.50
N GLN A 48 0.27 10.47 -17.42
CA GLN A 48 -0.73 11.54 -17.36
C GLN A 48 -0.01 12.88 -17.24
N GLY A 49 0.04 13.64 -18.34
CA GLY A 49 0.52 15.02 -18.33
C GLY A 49 -0.31 15.90 -17.38
N ILE A 50 0.32 16.95 -16.84
CA ILE A 50 -0.30 17.84 -15.84
C ILE A 50 -1.34 18.74 -16.54
N GLN A 51 -2.59 18.27 -16.63
CA GLN A 51 -3.72 19.06 -17.10
C GLN A 51 -4.48 19.69 -15.92
N GLY A 52 -4.16 20.94 -15.57
CA GLY A 52 -4.96 21.97 -14.85
C GLY A 52 -5.78 21.64 -13.57
N GLY A 53 -6.57 20.57 -13.56
CA GLY A 53 -7.23 19.99 -12.37
C GLY A 53 -6.49 18.76 -11.79
N SER A 54 -5.35 18.43 -12.38
CA SER A 54 -4.55 17.22 -12.16
C SER A 54 -3.98 17.09 -10.76
N LEU A 55 -3.75 18.17 -9.99
CA LEU A 55 -3.19 18.04 -8.65
C LEU A 55 -4.08 17.20 -7.72
N ARG A 56 -5.41 17.33 -7.83
CA ARG A 56 -6.37 16.58 -7.00
C ARG A 56 -6.40 15.10 -7.36
N VAL A 57 -6.42 14.82 -8.67
CA VAL A 57 -6.41 13.45 -9.20
C VAL A 57 -5.08 12.77 -8.88
N THR A 58 -3.96 13.49 -9.02
CA THR A 58 -2.62 13.01 -8.66
C THR A 58 -2.52 12.71 -7.17
N ILE A 59 -3.01 13.59 -6.29
CA ILE A 59 -3.00 13.35 -4.84
C ILE A 59 -3.87 12.12 -4.49
N ALA A 60 -5.08 12.02 -5.06
CA ALA A 60 -5.96 10.87 -4.83
C ALA A 60 -5.33 9.55 -5.29
N ASN A 61 -4.67 9.55 -6.45
CA ASN A 61 -3.97 8.37 -6.98
C ASN A 61 -2.77 7.98 -6.11
N ILE A 62 -1.97 8.95 -5.65
CA ILE A 62 -0.84 8.70 -4.75
C ILE A 62 -1.33 8.14 -3.41
N VAL A 63 -2.36 8.74 -2.81
CA VAL A 63 -2.95 8.25 -1.55
C VAL A 63 -3.45 6.82 -1.72
N ASN A 64 -4.22 6.52 -2.76
CA ASN A 64 -4.71 5.16 -3.00
C ASN A 64 -3.57 4.16 -3.22
N LYS A 65 -2.49 4.52 -3.93
CA LYS A 65 -1.32 3.65 -4.08
C LYS A 65 -0.64 3.39 -2.72
N ILE A 66 -0.43 4.41 -1.89
CA ILE A 66 0.15 4.25 -0.55
C ILE A 66 -0.74 3.36 0.33
N LEU A 67 -2.05 3.57 0.31
CA LEU A 67 -3.01 2.78 1.09
C LEU A 67 -2.90 1.28 0.77
N THR A 68 -2.76 0.92 -0.51
CA THR A 68 -2.59 -0.48 -0.93
C THR A 68 -1.32 -1.12 -0.35
N TYR A 69 -0.19 -0.42 -0.36
CA TYR A 69 1.07 -0.95 0.20
C TYR A 69 1.00 -1.09 1.72
N VAL A 70 0.44 -0.08 2.40
CA VAL A 70 0.29 -0.13 3.86
C VAL A 70 -0.66 -1.25 4.27
N ALA A 71 -1.75 -1.47 3.53
CA ALA A 71 -2.65 -2.59 3.79
C ALA A 71 -1.94 -3.95 3.67
N LEU A 72 -1.06 -4.12 2.67
CA LEU A 72 -0.28 -5.34 2.52
C LEU A 72 0.69 -5.57 3.69
N ILE A 73 1.39 -4.53 4.13
CA ILE A 73 2.29 -4.60 5.30
C ILE A 73 1.49 -4.89 6.58
N ALA A 74 0.30 -4.31 6.74
CA ALA A 74 -0.56 -4.53 7.89
C ALA A 74 -0.95 -6.01 8.03
N VAL A 75 -1.30 -6.68 6.93
CA VAL A 75 -1.63 -8.12 6.93
C VAL A 75 -0.44 -8.95 7.41
N VAL A 76 0.78 -8.65 6.94
CA VAL A 76 2.00 -9.35 7.38
C VAL A 76 2.23 -9.16 8.88
N MET A 77 2.04 -7.95 9.41
CA MET A 77 2.20 -7.66 10.83
C MET A 77 1.18 -8.41 11.70
N ILE A 78 -0.08 -8.55 11.24
CA ILE A 78 -1.10 -9.33 11.94
C ILE A 78 -0.72 -10.81 12.01
N ILE A 79 -0.25 -11.38 10.90
CA ILE A 79 0.19 -12.79 10.86
C ILE A 79 1.32 -13.01 11.85
N ILE A 80 2.31 -12.11 11.86
CA ILE A 80 3.45 -12.24 12.76
C ILE A 80 3.02 -12.12 14.23
N ALA A 81 2.14 -11.18 14.55
CA ALA A 81 1.61 -11.02 15.91
C ALA A 81 0.84 -12.29 16.36
N GLY A 82 0.05 -12.87 15.46
CA GLY A 82 -0.68 -14.12 15.70
C GLY A 82 0.25 -15.30 15.96
N LEU A 83 1.27 -15.49 15.13
CA LEU A 83 2.28 -16.53 15.33
C LEU A 83 3.06 -16.31 16.63
N TYR A 84 3.40 -15.07 16.95
CA TYR A 84 4.12 -14.73 18.18
C TYR A 84 3.29 -15.02 19.44
N LEU A 85 1.97 -14.85 19.39
CA LEU A 85 1.04 -15.24 20.47
C LEU A 85 1.05 -16.75 20.71
N ILE A 86 1.01 -17.55 19.65
CA ILE A 86 0.94 -19.03 19.72
C ILE A 86 2.29 -19.62 20.16
N LEU A 87 3.40 -19.08 19.63
CA LEU A 87 4.77 -19.57 19.88
C LEU A 87 5.36 -19.10 21.22
N SER A 88 4.61 -18.33 22.02
CA SER A 88 5.08 -17.73 23.26
C SER A 88 5.38 -18.72 24.41
N LEU A 89 5.15 -20.03 24.22
CA LEU A 89 5.59 -21.17 25.06
C LEU A 89 5.78 -20.89 26.58
N GLY A 90 4.84 -20.19 27.21
CA GLY A 90 4.84 -19.97 28.66
C GLY A 90 5.68 -18.81 29.21
N SER A 91 6.34 -17.98 28.39
CA SER A 91 6.92 -16.72 28.87
C SER A 91 5.89 -15.59 28.78
N ASP A 92 5.53 -15.00 29.92
CA ASP A 92 4.55 -13.91 29.98
C ASP A 92 5.01 -12.67 29.19
N SER A 93 6.32 -12.46 29.08
CA SER A 93 6.91 -11.35 28.31
C SER A 93 6.61 -11.42 26.81
N ALA A 94 6.57 -12.62 26.23
CA ALA A 94 6.27 -12.79 24.81
C ALA A 94 4.76 -12.64 24.54
N LYS A 95 3.88 -13.06 25.47
CA LYS A 95 2.44 -12.80 25.35
C LYS A 95 2.14 -11.31 25.42
N GLU A 96 2.78 -10.57 26.33
CA GLU A 96 2.58 -9.13 26.45
C GLU A 96 3.03 -8.38 25.19
N THR A 97 4.19 -8.77 24.64
CA THR A 97 4.71 -8.19 23.40
C THR A 97 3.79 -8.49 22.21
N ALA A 98 3.25 -9.72 22.10
CA ALA A 98 2.27 -10.07 21.06
C ALA A 98 1.04 -9.15 21.12
N LYS A 99 0.48 -8.97 22.32
CA LYS A 99 -0.71 -8.14 22.53
C LYS A 99 -0.47 -6.69 22.15
N LYS A 100 0.69 -6.13 22.52
CA LYS A 100 1.09 -4.78 22.12
C LYS A 100 1.11 -4.65 20.59
N ILE A 101 1.74 -5.59 19.89
CA ILE A 101 1.80 -5.58 18.41
C ILE A 101 0.38 -5.59 17.81
N VAL A 102 -0.52 -6.46 18.30
CA VAL A 102 -1.91 -6.51 17.82
C VAL A 102 -2.63 -5.18 18.03
N ILE A 103 -2.51 -4.58 19.23
CA ILE A 103 -3.17 -3.31 19.56
C ILE A 103 -2.63 -2.18 18.68
N TYR A 104 -1.31 -2.04 18.54
CA TYR A 104 -0.72 -1.02 17.68
C TYR A 104 -1.09 -1.21 16.21
N THR A 105 -1.16 -2.45 15.73
CA THR A 105 -1.57 -2.75 14.34
C THR A 105 -3.04 -2.41 14.10
N ALA A 106 -3.91 -2.71 15.07
CA ALA A 106 -5.33 -2.35 15.00
C ALA A 106 -5.54 -0.84 14.96
N ILE A 107 -4.83 -0.09 15.80
CA ILE A 107 -4.87 1.39 15.81
C ILE A 107 -4.39 1.94 14.46
N GLY A 108 -3.32 1.38 13.89
CA GLY A 108 -2.82 1.77 12.57
C GLY A 108 -3.87 1.59 11.47
N LEU A 109 -4.55 0.45 11.43
CA LEU A 109 -5.64 0.19 10.48
C LEU A 109 -6.77 1.21 10.59
N VAL A 110 -7.17 1.54 11.82
CA VAL A 110 -8.20 2.55 12.07
C VAL A 110 -7.74 3.93 11.57
N LEU A 111 -6.52 4.36 11.89
CA LEU A 111 -5.98 5.65 11.44
C LEU A 111 -5.97 5.80 9.91
N ILE A 112 -5.65 4.73 9.20
CA ILE A 112 -5.63 4.70 7.74
C ILE A 112 -7.03 4.93 7.16
N LEU A 113 -8.05 4.27 7.73
CA LEU A 113 -9.45 4.45 7.32
C LEU A 113 -9.93 5.88 7.58
N LEU A 114 -9.55 6.46 8.73
CA LEU A 114 -9.86 7.85 9.05
C LEU A 114 -9.17 8.84 8.11
N ALA A 115 -7.90 8.62 7.80
CA ALA A 115 -7.14 9.46 6.87
C ALA A 115 -7.80 9.52 5.48
N LYS A 116 -8.28 8.37 4.98
CA LYS A 116 -8.99 8.31 3.69
C LYS A 116 -10.28 9.16 3.71
N ALA A 117 -11.06 9.09 4.78
CA ALA A 117 -12.26 9.89 4.94
C ALA A 117 -11.96 11.40 4.95
N LEU A 118 -10.90 11.80 5.65
CA LEU A 118 -10.44 13.20 5.67
C LEU A 118 -10.02 13.68 4.29
N VAL A 119 -9.22 12.91 3.55
CA VAL A 119 -8.79 13.29 2.18
C VAL A 119 -10.00 13.50 1.27
N MET A 120 -10.99 12.59 1.33
CA MET A 120 -12.22 12.72 0.54
C MET A 120 -13.02 13.97 0.92
N PHE A 121 -13.08 14.31 2.21
CA PHE A 121 -13.72 15.52 2.70
C PHE A 121 -13.03 16.79 2.19
N PHE A 122 -11.69 16.87 2.25
CA PHE A 122 -10.95 18.00 1.70
C PHE A 122 -11.16 18.17 0.20
N ILE A 123 -11.17 17.07 -0.57
CA ILE A 123 -11.40 17.10 -2.03
C ILE A 123 -12.80 17.62 -2.35
N GLY A 124 -13.82 17.16 -1.61
CA GLY A 124 -15.21 17.59 -1.82
C GLY A 124 -15.52 19.00 -1.32
N LEU A 125 -14.73 19.53 -0.38
CA LEU A 125 -14.89 20.90 0.13
C LEU A 125 -14.23 21.93 -0.79
N VAL A 126 -13.12 21.57 -1.45
CA VAL A 126 -12.33 22.50 -2.27
C VAL A 126 -12.83 22.60 -3.72
N SER A 127 -13.89 21.88 -4.10
CA SER A 127 -14.60 22.02 -5.39
C SER A 127 -15.68 23.09 -5.32
#